data_AF-A0AAW2JVV4-F1
#
_entry.id   AF-A0AAW2JVV4-F1
#
_cell.length_a   1.000
_cell.length_b   1.000
_cell.length_c   1.000
_cell.angle_alpha   90.00
_cell.angle_beta   90.00
_cell.angle_gamma   90.00
#
_symmetry.space_group_name_H-M   'P 1'
#
loop_
_entity.id
_entity.type
_entity.pdbx_description
1 polymer ?
#
loop_
_entity_poly.entity_id
_entity_poly.type
_entity_poly.pdbx_seq_one_letter_code
_entity_poly.pdbx_strand_id
1 'polypeptide(L)'
;GYHFNTGIALAYGLPLDPKAAAEGEKLLSASLATIESLWLEDDRPFLLGNSQPSIADISLVCEIIQLEIADDKDRERILGGHKRILKWIEDTKNATAPYFGEIHSFLPLAKERFKELRAKQTNNEGK
;
A
#
# COMPACT_ATOMS: atom_id res chain seq x y z
N GLY A 1 2.27 -4.17 8.89
CA GLY A 1 1.36 -5.00 9.69
C GLY A 1 0.24 -5.57 8.85
N TYR A 2 -0.69 -4.70 8.39
CA TYR A 2 -1.87 -5.10 7.61
C TYR A 2 -1.58 -6.14 6.50
N HIS A 3 -0.77 -5.79 5.49
CA HIS A 3 -0.44 -6.69 4.37
C HIS A 3 0.14 -8.04 4.77
N PHE A 4 0.96 -8.04 5.81
CA PHE A 4 1.58 -9.25 6.30
C PHE A 4 0.51 -10.22 6.78
N ASN A 5 -0.35 -9.73 7.66
CA ASN A 5 -1.38 -10.52 8.33
C ASN A 5 -2.59 -10.83 7.44
N THR A 6 -2.75 -10.17 6.28
CA THR A 6 -3.85 -10.43 5.33
C THR A 6 -3.45 -11.21 4.08
N GLY A 7 -2.17 -11.49 3.84
CA GLY A 7 -1.79 -12.28 2.66
C GLY A 7 -0.34 -12.70 2.59
N ILE A 8 0.62 -11.82 2.91
CA ILE A 8 2.04 -12.15 2.74
C ILE A 8 2.46 -13.32 3.64
N ALA A 9 1.88 -13.46 4.84
CA ALA A 9 2.10 -14.59 5.74
C ALA A 9 1.93 -15.95 5.03
N LEU A 10 0.98 -16.08 4.10
CA LEU A 10 0.73 -17.33 3.37
C LEU A 10 1.89 -17.75 2.47
N ALA A 11 2.63 -16.78 1.89
CA ALA A 11 3.82 -17.11 1.12
C ALA A 11 4.96 -17.70 1.99
N TYR A 12 4.90 -17.47 3.30
CA TYR A 12 5.81 -18.04 4.29
C TYR A 12 5.26 -19.29 4.99
N GLY A 13 4.09 -19.80 4.56
CA GLY A 13 3.42 -20.93 5.22
C GLY A 13 2.88 -20.60 6.62
N LEU A 14 2.73 -19.32 6.94
CA LEU A 14 2.17 -18.82 8.19
C LEU A 14 0.66 -18.57 8.02
N PRO A 15 -0.14 -18.75 9.09
CA PRO A 15 -1.56 -18.43 9.03
C PRO A 15 -1.79 -16.91 8.92
N LEU A 16 -2.97 -16.54 8.43
CA LEU A 16 -3.45 -15.16 8.53
C LEU A 16 -3.80 -14.82 9.98
N ASP A 17 -3.69 -13.54 10.33
CA ASP A 17 -4.08 -13.04 11.65
C ASP A 17 -5.02 -11.84 11.49
N PRO A 18 -6.35 -12.06 11.49
CA PRO A 18 -7.33 -10.98 11.34
C PRO A 18 -7.22 -9.91 12.44
N LYS A 19 -6.82 -10.29 13.66
CA LYS A 19 -6.71 -9.35 14.78
C LYS A 19 -5.50 -8.43 14.58
N ALA A 20 -4.33 -9.01 14.29
CA ALA A 20 -3.13 -8.23 14.01
C ALA A 20 -3.25 -7.44 12.69
N ALA A 21 -4.04 -7.92 11.73
CA ALA A 21 -4.40 -7.16 10.54
C ALA A 21 -5.22 -5.92 10.89
N ALA A 22 -6.26 -6.04 11.72
CA ALA A 22 -7.09 -4.92 12.15
C ALA A 22 -6.30 -3.87 12.95
N GLU A 23 -5.43 -4.30 13.86
CA GLU A 23 -4.52 -3.41 14.59
C GLU A 23 -3.54 -2.69 13.64
N GLY A 24 -2.98 -3.45 12.68
CA GLY A 24 -2.11 -2.90 11.65
C GLY A 24 -2.81 -1.90 10.73
N GLU A 25 -4.08 -2.12 10.43
CA GLU A 25 -4.89 -1.21 9.62
C GLU A 25 -5.18 0.09 10.37
N LYS A 26 -5.54 0.02 11.67
CA LYS A 26 -5.74 1.20 12.50
C LYS A 26 -4.49 2.08 12.52
N LEU A 27 -3.32 1.48 12.66
CA LEU A 27 -2.04 2.20 12.60
C LEU A 27 -1.81 2.80 11.21
N LEU A 28 -2.05 2.04 10.15
CA LEU A 28 -1.94 2.52 8.77
C LEU A 28 -2.83 3.73 8.51
N SER A 29 -4.11 3.68 8.91
CA SER A 29 -5.04 4.81 8.76
C SER A 29 -4.57 6.06 9.52
N ALA A 30 -4.05 5.90 10.75
CA ALA A 30 -3.49 7.02 11.51
C ALA A 30 -2.24 7.60 10.84
N SER A 31 -1.38 6.75 10.27
CA SER A 31 -0.19 7.18 9.51
C SER A 31 -0.58 7.92 8.22
N LEU A 32 -1.55 7.42 7.46
CA LEU A 32 -2.06 8.09 6.25
C LEU A 32 -2.63 9.47 6.61
N ALA A 33 -3.45 9.55 7.66
CA ALA A 33 -3.97 10.84 8.14
C ALA A 33 -2.85 11.80 8.56
N THR A 34 -1.78 11.28 9.18
CA THR A 34 -0.60 12.07 9.56
C THR A 34 0.15 12.59 8.34
N ILE A 35 0.41 11.73 7.33
CA ILE A 35 1.01 12.13 6.05
C ILE A 35 0.19 13.23 5.40
N GLU A 36 -1.12 13.02 5.29
CA GLU A 36 -2.01 13.95 4.62
C GLU A 36 -2.16 15.28 5.36
N SER A 37 -2.17 15.30 6.70
CA SER A 37 -2.38 16.53 7.47
C SER A 37 -1.12 17.33 7.76
N LEU A 38 0.02 16.66 7.99
CA LEU A 38 1.25 17.31 8.44
C LEU A 38 2.32 17.41 7.36
N TRP A 39 2.42 16.41 6.48
CA TRP A 39 3.57 16.28 5.58
C TRP A 39 3.26 16.67 4.14
N LEU A 40 2.01 16.54 3.74
CA LEU A 40 1.51 17.12 2.50
C LEU A 40 0.96 18.50 2.83
N GLU A 41 1.69 19.54 2.44
CA GLU A 41 1.31 20.95 2.61
C GLU A 41 0.67 21.47 1.32
N ASP A 42 -0.46 22.17 1.45
CA ASP A 42 -1.15 22.86 0.36
C ASP A 42 -1.39 21.99 -0.90
N ASP A 43 -1.37 22.62 -2.07
CA ASP A 43 -1.45 22.00 -3.41
C ASP A 43 -0.05 21.70 -4.00
N ARG A 44 0.98 21.61 -3.14
CA ARG A 44 2.34 21.30 -3.59
C ARG A 44 2.48 19.79 -3.84
N PRO A 45 3.30 19.40 -4.84
CA PRO A 45 3.30 18.02 -5.33
C PRO A 45 4.06 17.02 -4.44
N PHE A 46 4.92 17.46 -3.52
CA PHE A 46 5.81 16.59 -2.74
C PHE A 46 5.83 16.95 -1.25
N LEU A 47 6.34 16.04 -0.43
CA LEU A 47 6.45 16.22 1.02
C LEU A 47 7.15 17.54 1.37
N LEU A 48 6.67 18.18 2.45
CA LEU A 48 7.18 19.47 2.95
C LEU A 48 7.06 20.62 1.94
N GLY A 49 6.08 20.56 1.02
CA GLY A 49 5.83 21.64 0.06
C GLY A 49 6.86 21.75 -1.07
N ASN A 50 7.73 20.75 -1.22
CA ASN A 50 8.83 20.78 -2.18
C ASN A 50 8.34 20.77 -3.64
N SER A 51 9.14 21.34 -4.54
CA SER A 51 8.87 21.34 -5.98
C SER A 51 9.47 20.15 -6.73
N GLN A 52 10.32 19.36 -6.06
CA GLN A 52 10.94 18.14 -6.59
C GLN A 52 10.86 17.04 -5.52
N PRO A 53 10.77 15.75 -5.91
CA PRO A 53 10.72 14.66 -4.96
C PRO A 53 12.08 14.46 -4.29
N SER A 54 12.04 14.02 -3.03
CA SER A 54 13.19 13.56 -2.26
C SER A 54 13.16 12.04 -2.09
N ILE A 55 14.20 11.49 -1.46
CA ILE A 55 14.18 10.06 -1.08
C ILE A 55 13.01 9.72 -0.14
N ALA A 56 12.54 10.67 0.67
CA ALA A 56 11.40 10.45 1.56
C ALA A 56 10.11 10.22 0.77
N ASP A 57 9.93 10.95 -0.34
CA ASP A 57 8.79 10.77 -1.24
C ASP A 57 8.79 9.36 -1.83
N ILE A 58 9.93 8.97 -2.41
CA ILE A 58 10.10 7.66 -3.03
C ILE A 58 9.87 6.55 -2.01
N SER A 59 10.56 6.60 -0.86
CA SER A 59 10.46 5.57 0.16
C SER A 59 9.03 5.38 0.67
N LEU A 60 8.32 6.46 1.00
CA LEU A 60 6.96 6.34 1.52
C LEU A 60 5.96 5.94 0.44
N VAL A 61 6.08 6.46 -0.78
CA VAL A 61 5.23 6.02 -1.89
C VAL A 61 5.44 4.54 -2.19
N CYS A 62 6.69 4.03 -2.20
CA CYS A 62 6.98 2.61 -2.36
C CYS A 62 6.25 1.74 -1.31
N GLU A 63 6.25 2.16 -0.04
CA GLU A 63 5.54 1.44 1.03
C GLU A 63 4.01 1.47 0.83
N ILE A 64 3.45 2.61 0.41
CA ILE A 64 2.00 2.74 0.22
C ILE A 64 1.53 1.96 -1.01
N ILE A 65 2.28 1.92 -2.11
CA ILE A 65 1.85 1.17 -3.31
C ILE A 65 1.88 -0.35 -3.13
N GLN A 66 2.46 -0.88 -2.05
CA GLN A 66 2.26 -2.28 -1.69
C GLN A 66 0.77 -2.57 -1.39
N LEU A 67 -0.05 -1.54 -1.11
CA LEU A 67 -1.51 -1.65 -1.06
C LEU A 67 -2.15 -2.10 -2.36
N GLU A 68 -1.47 -1.98 -3.50
CA GLU A 68 -1.93 -2.55 -4.78
C GLU A 68 -2.05 -4.08 -4.74
N ILE A 69 -1.35 -4.74 -3.81
CA ILE A 69 -1.39 -6.19 -3.59
C ILE A 69 -2.64 -6.60 -2.78
N ALA A 70 -3.27 -5.68 -2.05
CA ALA A 70 -4.53 -5.97 -1.34
C ALA A 70 -5.68 -6.23 -2.33
N ASP A 71 -6.77 -6.82 -1.82
CA ASP A 71 -8.01 -6.91 -2.56
C ASP A 71 -8.54 -5.51 -2.89
N ASP A 72 -9.15 -5.32 -4.06
CA ASP A 72 -9.56 -3.99 -4.54
C ASP A 72 -10.49 -3.28 -3.57
N LYS A 73 -11.38 -4.04 -2.91
CA LYS A 73 -12.29 -3.51 -1.89
C LYS A 73 -11.56 -2.96 -0.68
N ASP A 74 -10.48 -3.63 -0.26
CA ASP A 74 -9.67 -3.18 0.87
C ASP A 74 -8.81 -1.99 0.51
N ARG A 75 -8.18 -2.03 -0.67
CA ARG A 75 -7.43 -0.88 -1.20
C ARG A 75 -8.32 0.36 -1.30
N GLU A 76 -9.53 0.22 -1.85
CA GLU A 76 -10.48 1.33 -1.96
C GLU A 76 -10.92 1.83 -0.59
N ARG A 77 -11.25 0.93 0.34
CA ARG A 77 -11.65 1.28 1.70
C ARG A 77 -10.55 2.01 2.47
N ILE A 78 -9.28 1.64 2.26
CA ILE A 78 -8.12 2.23 2.95
C ILE A 78 -7.68 3.54 2.29
N LEU A 79 -7.59 3.60 0.96
CA LEU A 79 -6.98 4.74 0.24
C LEU A 79 -7.99 5.67 -0.43
N GLY A 80 -9.21 5.23 -0.73
CA GLY A 80 -10.18 5.98 -1.56
C GLY A 80 -10.55 7.35 -0.98
N GLY A 81 -10.51 7.48 0.36
CA GLY A 81 -10.73 8.75 1.04
C GLY A 81 -9.56 9.75 0.98
N HIS A 82 -8.34 9.29 0.71
CA HIS A 82 -7.11 10.08 0.83
C HIS A 82 -6.67 10.68 -0.50
N LYS A 83 -7.46 11.63 -1.02
CA LYS A 83 -7.25 12.21 -2.36
C LYS A 83 -5.87 12.88 -2.51
N ARG A 84 -5.34 13.52 -1.47
CA ARG A 84 -4.04 14.19 -1.55
C ARG A 84 -2.91 13.18 -1.60
N ILE A 85 -3.04 12.08 -0.85
CA ILE A 85 -2.10 10.95 -0.92
C ILE A 85 -2.11 10.34 -2.31
N LEU A 86 -3.30 10.07 -2.88
CA LEU A 86 -3.42 9.51 -4.23
C LEU A 86 -2.76 10.40 -5.28
N LYS A 87 -2.97 11.72 -5.19
CA LYS A 87 -2.29 12.69 -6.07
C LYS A 87 -0.78 12.67 -5.87
N TRP A 88 -0.30 12.72 -4.64
CA TRP A 88 1.14 12.71 -4.32
C TRP A 88 1.86 11.43 -4.79
N ILE A 89 1.20 10.27 -4.68
CA ILE A 89 1.69 9.01 -5.24
C ILE A 89 1.88 9.15 -6.75
N GLU A 90 0.90 9.70 -7.45
CA GLU A 90 0.93 9.88 -8.90
C GLU A 90 2.01 10.90 -9.33
N ASP A 91 2.11 12.02 -8.63
CA ASP A 91 3.14 13.04 -8.88
C ASP A 91 4.55 12.45 -8.67
N THR A 92 4.75 11.64 -7.63
CA THR A 92 6.02 10.96 -7.34
C THR A 92 6.36 9.92 -8.41
N LYS A 93 5.39 9.10 -8.82
CA LYS A 93 5.56 8.13 -9.92
C LYS A 93 5.98 8.81 -11.21
N ASN A 94 5.32 9.92 -11.56
CA ASN A 94 5.60 10.66 -12.79
C ASN A 94 6.98 11.34 -12.75
N ALA A 95 7.35 11.94 -11.61
CA ALA A 95 8.66 12.58 -11.46
C ALA A 95 9.84 11.58 -11.46
N THR A 96 9.58 10.31 -11.18
CA THR A 96 10.60 9.24 -11.11
C THR A 96 10.46 8.19 -12.22
N ALA A 97 9.64 8.48 -13.23
CA ALA A 97 9.50 7.65 -14.41
C ALA A 97 10.79 7.65 -15.26
N PRO A 98 11.12 6.54 -15.94
CA PRO A 98 10.38 5.27 -15.97
C PRO A 98 10.69 4.33 -14.80
N TYR A 99 11.78 4.58 -14.07
CA TYR A 99 12.38 3.63 -13.13
C TYR A 99 11.44 3.18 -12.02
N PHE A 100 10.59 4.08 -11.52
CA PHE A 100 9.57 3.71 -10.54
C PHE A 100 8.65 2.61 -11.07
N GLY A 101 8.21 2.72 -12.32
CA GLY A 101 7.37 1.70 -12.96
C GLY A 101 8.12 0.39 -13.18
N GLU A 102 9.39 0.46 -13.60
CA GLU A 102 10.21 -0.72 -13.85
C GLU A 102 10.42 -1.56 -12.59
N ILE A 103 10.81 -0.95 -11.47
CA ILE A 103 11.06 -1.67 -10.22
C ILE A 103 9.78 -2.24 -9.60
N HIS A 104 8.61 -1.64 -9.86
CA HIS A 104 7.32 -2.09 -9.33
C HIS A 104 6.48 -2.91 -10.32
N SER A 105 7.06 -3.26 -11.49
CA SER A 105 6.38 -4.06 -12.53
C SER A 105 5.93 -5.44 -12.06
N PHE A 106 6.48 -5.93 -10.93
CA PHE A 106 6.10 -7.21 -10.32
C PHE A 106 4.80 -7.16 -9.51
N LEU A 107 4.29 -5.98 -9.15
CA LEU A 107 3.13 -5.86 -8.26
C LEU A 107 1.87 -6.60 -8.76
N PRO A 108 1.48 -6.54 -10.06
CA PRO A 108 0.34 -7.29 -10.56
C PRO A 108 0.51 -8.80 -10.40
N LEU A 109 1.73 -9.32 -10.64
CA LEU A 109 2.03 -10.74 -10.46
C LEU A 109 1.95 -11.15 -8.99
N ALA A 110 2.43 -10.29 -8.08
CA ALA A 110 2.32 -10.51 -6.65
C ALA A 110 0.85 -10.58 -6.21
N LYS A 111 0.02 -9.64 -6.68
CA LYS A 111 -1.43 -9.60 -6.39
C LYS A 111 -2.13 -10.91 -6.75
N GLU A 112 -1.94 -11.40 -7.98
CA GLU A 112 -2.55 -12.66 -8.42
C GLU A 112 -2.04 -13.84 -7.58
N ARG A 113 -0.74 -13.90 -7.29
CA ARG A 113 -0.18 -14.97 -6.43
C ARG A 113 -0.81 -14.98 -5.03
N PHE A 114 -1.00 -13.82 -4.40
CA PHE A 114 -1.62 -13.78 -3.07
C PHE A 114 -3.11 -14.10 -3.10
N LYS A 115 -3.82 -13.73 -4.16
CA LYS A 115 -5.21 -14.14 -4.40
C LYS A 115 -5.35 -15.66 -4.47
N GLU A 116 -4.46 -16.33 -5.21
CA GLU A 116 -4.42 -17.79 -5.27
C GLU A 116 -4.13 -18.44 -3.91
N LEU A 117 -3.17 -17.87 -3.15
CA LEU A 117 -2.83 -18.38 -1.83
C LEU A 117 -4.00 -18.28 -0.84
N ARG A 118 -4.72 -17.15 -0.84
CA ARG A 118 -5.94 -16.98 -0.03
C ARG A 118 -7.01 -18.00 -0.39
N ALA A 119 -7.27 -18.21 -1.69
CA ALA A 119 -8.27 -19.17 -2.16
C ALA A 119 -7.93 -20.62 -1.73
N LYS A 120 -6.65 -21.01 -1.76
CA LYS A 120 -6.20 -22.33 -1.29
C LYS A 120 -6.40 -22.52 0.21
N GLN A 121 -6.18 -21.47 1.01
CA GLN A 121 -6.40 -21.53 2.46
C GLN A 121 -7.88 -21.72 2.81
N THR A 122 -8.79 -20.95 2.20
CA THR A 122 -10.24 -21.09 2.44
C THR A 122 -10.73 -22.51 2.14
N ASN A 123 -10.20 -23.13 1.09
CA ASN A 123 -10.56 -24.51 0.72
C ASN A 123 -10.04 -25.57 1.70
N ASN A 124 -8.98 -25.27 2.46
CA ASN A 124 -8.43 -26.18 3.47
C ASN A 124 -9.14 -26.05 4.82
N GLU A 125 -9.65 -24.86 5.17
CA GLU A 125 -10.42 -24.62 6.41
C GLU A 125 -11.86 -25.16 6.33
N GLY A 126 -12.39 -25.39 5.12
CA GLY A 126 -13.72 -25.95 4.88
C GLY A 126 -13.79 -27.48 4.75
N LYS A 127 -12.70 -28.20 5.05
CA LYS A 127 -12.63 -29.68 5.09
C LYS A 127 -12.40 -30.15 6.52
#